data_AF-A0A126T7J2-F1
#
_entry.id   AF-A0A126T7J2-F1
#
_cell.length_a   1.000
_cell.length_b   1.000
_cell.length_c   1.000
_cell.angle_alpha   90.00
_cell.angle_beta   90.00
_cell.angle_gamma   90.00
#
_symmetry.space_group_name_H-M   'P 1'
#
loop_
_entity.id
_entity.type
_entity.pdbx_description
1 polymer ?
#
loop_
_entity_poly.entity_id
_entity_poly.type
_entity_poly.pdbx_seq_one_letter_code
_entity_poly.pdbx_strand_id
1 'polypeptide(L)'
;MKILAQDFNVKLLNALVMSTFYFGFSQAAIAMDSEVAAAQVKAMICKNNMTVDQALEQSIKSNSQRDVGWRSFRENDYVDVERAILVSKATELHYRWRVTNDGNILAGSERAEKLCSSN
;
A
#
# COMPACT_ATOMS: atom_id res chain seq x y z
N MET A 1 -52.75 -45.07 -50.42
CA MET A 1 -53.98 -45.05 -49.60
C MET A 1 -53.57 -44.75 -48.16
N LYS A 2 -53.98 -43.57 -47.67
CA LYS A 2 -54.08 -43.05 -46.29
C LYS A 2 -52.92 -43.21 -45.29
N ILE A 3 -52.27 -42.05 -45.10
CA ILE A 3 -51.64 -41.48 -43.88
C ILE A 3 -52.52 -41.69 -42.63
N LEU A 4 -51.89 -41.94 -41.46
CA LEU A 4 -52.24 -41.27 -40.20
C LEU A 4 -50.99 -41.16 -39.29
N ALA A 5 -50.53 -39.93 -39.15
CA ALA A 5 -49.76 -39.43 -38.02
C ALA A 5 -50.74 -38.95 -36.93
N GLN A 6 -50.44 -39.18 -35.66
CA GLN A 6 -50.90 -38.42 -34.48
C GLN A 6 -49.85 -38.63 -33.36
N ASP A 7 -49.03 -37.63 -33.03
CA ASP A 7 -49.28 -36.56 -32.05
C ASP A 7 -49.54 -37.08 -30.63
N PHE A 8 -48.52 -37.04 -29.76
CA PHE A 8 -48.75 -36.93 -28.31
C PHE A 8 -47.65 -36.12 -27.59
N ASN A 9 -48.10 -34.97 -27.08
CA ASN A 9 -47.61 -34.16 -25.98
C ASN A 9 -46.31 -33.34 -26.09
N VAL A 10 -46.51 -32.17 -26.68
CA VAL A 10 -45.95 -30.87 -26.29
C VAL A 10 -46.19 -30.58 -24.79
N LYS A 11 -45.19 -29.97 -24.15
CA LYS A 11 -45.20 -29.33 -22.80
C LYS A 11 -45.18 -30.26 -21.59
N LEU A 12 -43.99 -30.56 -21.11
CA LEU A 12 -43.76 -30.67 -19.68
C LEU A 12 -42.31 -30.30 -19.33
N LEU A 13 -42.21 -29.28 -18.47
CA LEU A 13 -41.03 -28.84 -17.72
C LEU A 13 -39.98 -27.99 -18.46
N ASN A 14 -40.42 -26.77 -18.77
CA ASN A 14 -39.63 -25.58 -18.44
C ASN A 14 -39.30 -25.62 -16.93
N ALA A 15 -38.04 -25.85 -16.57
CA ALA A 15 -37.37 -25.33 -15.37
C ALA A 15 -35.99 -26.00 -15.21
N LEU A 16 -35.08 -25.83 -16.17
CA LEU A 16 -33.68 -26.16 -15.93
C LEU A 16 -32.99 -24.93 -15.34
N VAL A 17 -33.23 -24.80 -14.03
CA VAL A 17 -32.41 -24.17 -12.98
C VAL A 17 -31.32 -23.24 -13.50
N MET A 18 -31.69 -21.97 -13.62
CA MET A 18 -30.81 -20.83 -13.75
C MET A 18 -30.22 -20.53 -12.36
N SER A 19 -29.20 -21.29 -11.94
CA SER A 19 -28.47 -21.04 -10.69
C SER A 19 -27.03 -20.66 -10.98
N THR A 20 -26.86 -19.46 -11.54
CA THR A 20 -25.59 -18.73 -11.48
C THR A 20 -25.39 -18.20 -10.07
N PHE A 21 -24.83 -19.04 -9.19
CA PHE A 21 -24.21 -18.55 -7.96
C PHE A 21 -22.99 -17.72 -8.35
N TYR A 22 -23.19 -16.41 -8.49
CA TYR A 22 -22.10 -15.44 -8.44
C TYR A 22 -21.51 -15.49 -7.02
N PHE A 23 -20.49 -16.34 -6.83
CA PHE A 23 -19.57 -16.19 -5.71
C PHE A 23 -18.81 -14.88 -5.94
N GLY A 24 -19.34 -13.80 -5.36
CA GLY A 24 -18.58 -12.58 -5.17
C GLY A 24 -17.40 -12.91 -4.27
N PHE A 25 -16.22 -13.09 -4.87
CA PHE A 25 -14.97 -13.07 -4.13
C PHE A 25 -14.78 -11.65 -3.62
N SER A 26 -15.22 -11.40 -2.38
CA SER A 26 -14.77 -10.23 -1.62
C SER A 26 -13.26 -10.35 -1.49
N GLN A 27 -12.53 -9.56 -2.27
CA GLN A 27 -11.09 -9.38 -2.08
C GLN A 27 -10.92 -8.68 -0.73
N ALA A 28 -10.71 -9.46 0.33
CA ALA A 28 -10.18 -8.91 1.56
C ALA A 28 -8.78 -8.39 1.25
N ALA A 29 -8.62 -7.06 1.17
CA ALA A 29 -7.32 -6.45 1.06
C ALA A 29 -6.49 -6.90 2.27
N ILE A 30 -5.37 -7.58 2.03
CA ILE A 30 -4.44 -7.93 3.09
C ILE A 30 -3.85 -6.60 3.57
N ALA A 31 -4.25 -6.17 4.77
CA ALA A 31 -3.73 -4.94 5.37
C ALA A 31 -2.21 -5.09 5.55
N MET A 32 -1.44 -4.19 4.94
CA MET A 32 0.02 -4.20 5.02
C MET A 32 0.49 -4.02 6.47
N ASP A 33 1.48 -4.83 6.86
CA ASP A 33 2.08 -4.72 8.18
C ASP A 33 2.92 -3.44 8.33
N SER A 34 2.77 -2.74 9.46
CA SER A 34 3.40 -1.43 9.66
C SER A 34 4.91 -1.52 9.95
N GLU A 35 5.36 -2.64 10.51
CA GLU A 35 6.77 -2.91 10.73
C GLU A 35 7.46 -3.25 9.41
N VAL A 36 6.79 -4.05 8.57
CA VAL A 36 7.26 -4.36 7.21
C VAL A 36 7.37 -3.08 6.37
N ALA A 37 6.35 -2.22 6.37
CA ALA A 37 6.40 -0.94 5.67
C ALA A 37 7.57 -0.06 6.14
N ALA A 38 7.81 0.01 7.46
CA ALA A 38 8.94 0.76 8.01
C ALA A 38 10.29 0.17 7.57
N ALA A 39 10.44 -1.15 7.58
CA ALA A 39 11.65 -1.81 7.10
C ALA A 39 11.91 -1.56 5.61
N GLN A 40 10.86 -1.60 4.78
CA GLN A 40 10.95 -1.28 3.35
C GLN A 40 11.43 0.15 3.10
N VAL A 41 10.84 1.13 3.79
CA VAL A 41 11.25 2.54 3.67
C VAL A 41 12.71 2.73 4.09
N LYS A 42 13.12 2.16 5.23
CA LYS A 42 14.51 2.26 5.71
C LYS A 42 15.53 1.67 4.72
N ALA A 43 15.17 0.57 4.07
CA ALA A 43 16.03 -0.15 3.12
C ALA A 43 15.98 0.40 1.69
N MET A 44 15.01 1.29 1.37
CA MET A 44 14.88 1.89 0.05
C MET A 44 16.18 2.60 -0.35
N ILE A 45 16.70 2.26 -1.53
CA ILE A 45 17.85 2.95 -2.10
C ILE A 45 17.45 4.39 -2.44
N CYS A 46 18.27 5.31 -1.98
CA CYS A 46 18.11 6.76 -2.06
C CYS A 46 19.29 7.31 -2.89
N LYS A 47 19.84 8.47 -2.52
CA LYS A 47 20.98 9.09 -3.22
C LYS A 47 22.31 8.40 -2.93
N ASN A 48 23.24 8.50 -3.88
CA ASN A 48 24.62 7.99 -3.75
C ASN A 48 24.69 6.52 -3.31
N ASN A 49 23.72 5.71 -3.74
CA ASN A 49 23.62 4.29 -3.37
C ASN A 49 23.45 4.04 -1.86
N MET A 50 23.11 5.06 -1.07
CA MET A 50 22.77 4.94 0.34
C MET A 50 21.30 4.59 0.47
N THR A 51 20.95 3.87 1.54
CA THR A 51 19.54 3.71 1.92
C THR A 51 18.97 5.00 2.50
N VAL A 52 17.65 5.10 2.61
CA VAL A 52 16.99 6.22 3.33
C VAL A 52 17.53 6.37 4.75
N ASP A 53 17.68 5.26 5.47
CA ASP A 53 18.15 5.29 6.86
C ASP A 53 19.56 5.88 6.95
N GLN A 54 20.48 5.41 6.09
CA GLN A 54 21.84 5.94 6.00
C GLN A 54 21.88 7.42 5.58
N ALA A 55 21.05 7.80 4.61
CA ALA A 55 20.96 9.18 4.15
C ALA A 55 20.45 10.13 5.25
N LEU A 56 19.49 9.69 6.06
CA LEU A 56 18.99 10.44 7.21
C LEU A 56 20.04 10.55 8.30
N GLU A 57 20.67 9.43 8.68
CA GLU A 57 21.75 9.41 9.67
C GLU A 57 22.88 10.38 9.30
N GLN A 58 23.28 10.42 8.01
CA GLN A 58 24.28 11.37 7.53
C GLN A 58 23.80 12.83 7.56
N SER A 59 22.50 13.07 7.35
CA SER A 59 21.91 14.42 7.35
C SER A 59 21.77 15.01 8.76
N ILE A 60 21.60 14.14 9.78
CA ILE A 60 21.51 14.51 11.19
C ILE A 60 22.94 14.80 11.68
N LYS A 61 23.42 16.01 11.38
CA LYS A 61 24.72 16.47 11.89
C LYS A 61 24.60 16.84 13.37
N SER A 62 25.56 16.37 14.15
CA SER A 62 25.53 16.30 15.61
C SER A 62 25.48 17.65 16.35
N ASN A 63 25.17 17.53 17.66
CA ASN A 63 25.07 18.49 18.77
C ASN A 63 23.77 19.29 18.89
N SER A 64 23.11 19.69 17.79
CA SER A 64 21.89 20.52 17.87
C SER A 64 20.61 19.82 17.41
N GLN A 65 20.74 18.67 16.75
CA GLN A 65 19.62 17.88 16.28
C GLN A 65 19.48 16.61 17.13
N ARG A 66 18.25 16.31 17.55
CA ARG A 66 17.91 15.09 18.27
C ARG A 66 16.98 14.27 17.42
N ASP A 67 17.37 13.02 17.16
CA ASP A 67 16.49 12.04 16.55
C ASP A 67 15.34 11.69 17.52
N VAL A 68 14.10 11.85 17.06
CA VAL A 68 12.89 11.53 17.83
C VAL A 68 12.45 10.08 17.57
N GLY A 69 12.92 9.47 16.49
CA GLY A 69 12.60 8.09 16.14
C GLY A 69 11.77 7.94 14.86
N TRP A 70 11.50 6.68 14.54
CA TRP A 70 10.61 6.26 13.46
C TRP A 70 9.19 6.05 14.00
N ARG A 71 8.18 6.38 13.21
CA ARG A 71 6.76 6.17 13.49
C ARG A 71 6.07 5.64 12.25
N SER A 72 5.04 4.81 12.43
CA SER A 72 4.21 4.32 11.33
C SER A 72 2.73 4.57 11.66
N PHE A 73 1.97 5.00 10.67
CA PHE A 73 0.55 5.28 10.77
C PHE A 73 -0.16 4.41 9.73
N ARG A 74 -1.00 3.47 10.19
CA ARG A 74 -1.77 2.60 9.30
C ARG A 74 -3.06 3.30 8.90
N GLU A 75 -3.33 3.29 7.60
CA GLU A 75 -4.58 3.71 6.98
C GLU A 75 -5.15 2.53 6.18
N ASN A 76 -6.34 2.69 5.62
CA ASN A 76 -7.04 1.58 4.94
C ASN A 76 -6.25 1.01 3.75
N ASP A 77 -5.63 1.89 2.96
CA ASP A 77 -5.00 1.51 1.68
C ASP A 77 -3.48 1.70 1.64
N TYR A 78 -2.91 2.18 2.75
CA TYR A 78 -1.49 2.50 2.84
C TYR A 78 -1.00 2.56 4.29
N VAL A 79 0.32 2.52 4.46
CA VAL A 79 1.00 2.84 5.70
C VAL A 79 1.88 4.07 5.46
N ASP A 80 1.64 5.15 6.21
CA ASP A 80 2.55 6.28 6.24
C ASP A 80 3.68 5.97 7.25
N VAL A 81 4.93 6.04 6.80
CA VAL A 81 6.13 5.86 7.63
C VAL A 81 6.81 7.22 7.76
N GLU A 82 7.15 7.60 8.97
CA GLU A 82 7.74 8.90 9.29
C GLU A 82 9.02 8.77 10.12
N ARG A 83 10.03 9.58 9.77
CA ARG A 83 11.16 9.89 10.64
C ARG A 83 11.02 11.32 11.13
N ALA A 84 11.02 11.51 12.45
CA ALA A 84 10.95 12.82 13.08
C ALA A 84 12.31 13.23 13.67
N ILE A 85 12.74 14.46 13.38
CA ILE A 85 14.03 15.01 13.83
C ILE A 85 13.78 16.36 14.48
N LEU A 86 14.13 16.49 15.76
CA LEU A 86 14.02 17.74 16.50
C LEU A 86 15.25 18.60 16.20
N VAL A 87 15.05 19.77 15.59
CA VAL A 87 16.14 20.72 15.24
C VAL A 87 16.22 21.92 16.18
N SER A 88 15.18 22.14 16.97
CA SER A 88 15.15 23.12 18.07
C SER A 88 14.13 22.66 19.12
N LYS A 89 14.07 23.29 20.30
CA LYS A 89 13.07 22.94 21.34
C LYS A 89 11.61 22.97 20.87
N ALA A 90 11.31 23.72 19.81
CA ALA A 90 9.95 23.92 19.32
C ALA A 90 9.79 23.54 17.84
N THR A 91 10.76 22.84 17.24
CA THR A 91 10.75 22.58 15.79
C THR A 91 11.18 21.16 15.48
N GLU A 92 10.25 20.40 14.91
CA GLU A 92 10.46 19.07 14.35
C GLU A 92 10.45 19.12 12.82
N LEU A 93 11.33 18.34 12.21
CA LEU A 93 11.31 18.03 10.78
C LEU A 93 10.74 16.63 10.61
N HIS A 94 9.74 16.51 9.75
CA HIS A 94 9.07 15.25 9.44
C HIS A 94 9.41 14.82 8.01
N TYR A 95 10.07 13.68 7.89
CA TYR A 95 10.29 13.00 6.62
C TYR A 95 9.29 11.87 6.54
N ARG A 96 8.33 11.98 5.62
CA ARG A 96 7.22 11.04 5.50
C ARG A 96 7.26 10.33 4.16
N TRP A 97 7.07 9.02 4.19
CA TRP A 97 6.86 8.17 3.04
C TRP A 97 5.52 7.49 3.16
N ARG A 98 4.88 7.23 2.04
CA ARG A 98 3.67 6.41 1.95
C ARG A 98 4.03 5.10 1.29
N VAL A 99 3.72 4.00 1.96
CA VAL A 99 3.81 2.65 1.40
C VAL A 99 2.40 2.19 1.08
N THR A 100 2.07 2.07 -0.19
CA THR A 100 0.76 1.59 -0.64
C THR A 100 0.68 0.07 -0.55
N ASN A 101 -0.52 -0.50 -0.56
CA ASN A 101 -0.73 -1.96 -0.43
C ASN A 101 -0.05 -2.80 -1.52
N ASP A 102 0.27 -2.22 -2.68
CA ASP A 102 1.04 -2.84 -3.76
C ASP A 102 2.56 -2.80 -3.54
N GLY A 103 3.03 -2.21 -2.44
CA GLY A 103 4.44 -2.08 -2.09
C GLY A 103 5.13 -0.87 -2.72
N ASN A 104 4.41 0.01 -3.42
CA ASN A 104 5.01 1.23 -3.93
C ASN A 104 5.32 2.20 -2.79
N ILE A 105 6.50 2.82 -2.86
CA ILE A 105 6.96 3.81 -1.88
C ILE A 105 6.92 5.19 -2.54
N LEU A 106 6.15 6.10 -1.98
CA LEU A 106 5.98 7.47 -2.45
C LEU A 106 6.47 8.45 -1.38
N ALA A 107 7.09 9.56 -1.80
CA ALA A 107 7.40 10.65 -0.89
C ALA A 107 6.08 11.30 -0.41
N GLY A 108 5.83 11.26 0.89
CA GLY A 108 4.67 11.88 1.54
C GLY A 108 4.96 13.29 2.07
N SER A 109 6.20 13.76 1.99
CA SER A 109 6.57 15.14 2.30
C SER A 109 7.64 15.67 1.35
N GLU A 110 7.66 16.98 1.11
CA GLU A 110 8.67 17.67 0.28
C GLU A 110 10.11 17.38 0.77
N ARG A 111 10.29 17.19 2.09
CA ARG A 111 11.59 16.84 2.67
C ARG A 111 12.02 15.43 2.32
N ALA A 112 11.09 14.47 2.34
CA ALA A 112 11.37 13.09 1.94
C ALA A 112 11.74 12.99 0.46
N GLU A 113 11.06 13.77 -0.40
CA GLU A 113 11.39 13.90 -1.81
C GLU A 113 12.82 14.45 -1.98
N LYS A 114 13.09 15.63 -1.40
CA LYS A 114 14.40 16.30 -1.47
C LYS A 114 15.54 15.50 -0.85
N LEU A 115 15.26 14.62 0.12
CA LEU A 115 16.30 13.78 0.72
C LEU A 115 16.96 12.88 -0.33
N CYS A 116 16.14 12.31 -1.22
CA CYS A 116 16.54 11.32 -2.21
C CYS A 116 16.67 11.84 -3.64
N SER A 117 16.29 13.09 -3.91
CA SER A 117 16.66 13.75 -5.15
C SER A 117 18.19 13.94 -5.21
N SER A 118 18.81 13.53 -6.32
CA SER A 118 20.20 13.87 -6.63
C SER A 118 20.28 15.39 -6.85
N ASN A 119 21.14 16.08 -6.08
CA ASN A 119 21.58 17.43 -6.42
C ASN A 119 22.57 17.37 -7.58
#